data_AF-A0A2X2SJL2-F1
#
_entry.id   AF-A0A2X2SJL2-F1
#
_cell.length_a   1.000
_cell.length_b   1.000
_cell.length_c   1.000
_cell.angle_alpha   90.00
_cell.angle_beta   90.00
_cell.angle_gamma   90.00
#
_symmetry.space_group_name_H-M   'P 1'
#
loop_
_entity.id
_entity.type
_entity.pdbx_description
1 polymer ?
#
loop_
_entity_poly.entity_id
_entity_poly.type
_entity_poly.pdbx_seq_one_letter_code
_entity_poly.pdbx_strand_id
1 'polypeptide(L)' 'MKCDNTQQRKERLQKRNEKVRQLFEELSAKHPQWKVDALVEEVANIMFLSPRTIVAILSFQGGYAEK' A
#
# COMPACT_ATOMS: atom_id res chain seq x y z
N MET A 1 -6.21 -22.36 -23.02
CA MET A 1 -5.41 -21.40 -22.24
C MET A 1 -5.76 -21.58 -20.77
N LYS A 2 -4.82 -22.03 -19.92
CA LYS A 2 -5.02 -21.97 -18.47
C LYS A 2 -4.78 -20.52 -18.07
N CYS A 3 -5.80 -19.79 -17.66
CA CYS A 3 -5.62 -18.48 -17.05
C CYS A 3 -4.80 -18.70 -15.77
N ASP A 4 -3.55 -18.26 -15.76
CA ASP A 4 -2.67 -18.42 -14.61
C ASP A 4 -3.09 -17.44 -13.50
N ASN A 5 -4.11 -17.86 -12.74
CA ASN A 5 -4.78 -17.08 -11.69
C ASN A 5 -3.79 -16.56 -10.65
N THR A 6 -2.70 -17.30 -10.42
CA THR A 6 -1.63 -16.93 -9.49
C THR A 6 -0.88 -15.68 -9.96
N GLN A 7 -0.53 -15.62 -11.25
CA GLN A 7 0.17 -14.49 -11.84
C GLN A 7 -0.70 -13.23 -11.84
N GLN A 8 -1.96 -13.36 -12.26
CA GLN A 8 -2.90 -12.24 -12.22
C GLN A 8 -3.16 -11.74 -10.80
N ARG A 9 -3.21 -12.64 -9.81
CA ARG A 9 -3.32 -12.26 -8.39
C ARG A 9 -2.11 -11.47 -7.93
N LYS A 10 -0.90 -11.90 -8.29
CA LYS A 10 0.35 -11.22 -7.94
C LYS A 10 0.37 -9.79 -8.50
N GLU A 11 0.01 -9.62 -9.77
CA GLU A 11 -0.07 -8.31 -10.43
C GLU A 11 -1.09 -7.38 -9.77
N ARG A 12 -2.28 -7.90 -9.40
CA ARG A 12 -3.29 -7.12 -8.66
C ARG A 12 -2.76 -6.64 -7.31
N LEU A 13 -2.03 -7.50 -6.60
CA LEU A 13 -1.45 -7.15 -5.31
C LEU A 13 -0.32 -6.12 -5.45
N GLN A 14 0.52 -6.23 -6.48
CA GLN A 14 1.56 -5.24 -6.78
C GLN A 14 0.94 -3.87 -7.06
N LYS A 15 -0.02 -3.78 -7.99
CA LYS A 15 -0.72 -2.53 -8.30
C LYS A 15 -1.36 -1.89 -7.07
N ARG A 16 -1.93 -2.70 -6.17
CA ARG A 16 -2.49 -2.22 -4.91
C ARG A 16 -1.40 -1.64 -4.01
N ASN A 17 -0.26 -2.32 -3.87
CA ASN A 17 0.84 -1.86 -3.03
C ASN A 17 1.47 -0.56 -3.57
N GLU A 18 1.67 -0.47 -4.88
CA GLU A 18 2.10 0.76 -5.55
C GLU A 18 1.15 1.92 -5.28
N LYS A 19 -0.16 1.68 -5.41
CA LYS A 19 -1.19 2.69 -5.12
C LYS A 19 -1.17 3.15 -3.65
N VAL A 20 -0.94 2.24 -2.70
CA VAL A 20 -0.76 2.61 -1.28
C VAL A 20 0.42 3.56 -1.11
N ARG A 21 1.57 3.26 -1.73
CA ARG A 21 2.77 4.11 -1.64
C ARG A 21 2.53 5.49 -2.26
N GLN A 22 1.94 5.54 -3.46
CA GLN A 22 1.60 6.79 -4.13
C GLN A 22 0.67 7.65 -3.28
N LEU A 23 -0.39 7.06 -2.72
CA LEU A 23 -1.35 7.79 -1.90
C LEU A 23 -0.71 8.34 -0.61
N PHE A 24 0.18 7.57 0.02
CA PHE A 24 0.92 8.03 1.19
C PHE A 24 1.80 9.24 0.87
N GLU A 25 2.56 9.20 -0.22
CA GLU A 25 3.39 10.33 -0.67
C GLU A 25 2.54 11.56 -1.00
N GLU A 26 1.43 11.40 -1.71
CA GLU A 26 0.51 12.49 -2.02
C GLU A 26 -0.08 13.15 -0.76
N LEU A 27 -0.49 12.34 0.22
CA LEU A 27 -1.03 12.85 1.48
C LEU A 27 0.05 13.52 2.34
N SER A 28 1.24 12.94 2.40
CA SER A 28 2.40 13.51 3.09
C SER A 28 2.77 14.88 2.53
N ALA A 29 2.77 15.01 1.19
CA ALA A 29 3.04 16.28 0.51
C ALA A 29 1.93 17.32 0.74
N LYS A 30 0.66 16.91 0.78
CA LYS A 30 -0.48 17.80 1.05
C LYS A 30 -0.58 18.23 2.51
N HIS A 31 -0.13 17.38 3.43
CA HIS A 31 -0.26 17.57 4.88
C HIS A 31 1.10 17.35 5.59
N PRO A 32 2.12 18.18 5.33
CA PRO A 32 3.48 17.99 5.86
C PRO A 32 3.56 18.09 7.39
N GLN A 33 2.55 18.67 8.05
CA GLN A 33 2.44 18.79 9.49
C GLN A 33 1.84 17.55 10.18
N TRP A 34 1.27 16.61 9.42
CA TRP A 34 0.68 15.41 9.98
C TRP A 34 1.76 14.44 10.46
N LYS A 35 1.48 13.75 11.57
CA LYS A 35 2.31 12.64 12.03
C LYS A 35 2.15 11.47 11.06
N VAL A 36 3.21 10.66 10.94
CA VAL A 36 3.20 9.44 10.12
C VAL A 36 2.03 8.53 10.48
N ASP A 37 1.74 8.35 11.78
CA ASP A 37 0.61 7.51 12.21
C ASP A 37 -0.74 8.01 11.66
N ALA A 38 -0.97 9.32 11.63
CA ALA A 38 -2.19 9.90 11.07
C ALA A 38 -2.28 9.69 9.55
N LEU A 39 -1.16 9.82 8.84
CA LEU A 39 -1.09 9.51 7.40
C LEU A 39 -1.38 8.03 7.14
N VAL A 40 -0.85 7.13 7.98
CA VAL A 40 -1.09 5.68 7.88
C VAL A 40 -2.56 5.34 8.09
N GLU A 41 -3.21 5.91 9.12
CA GLU A 41 -4.63 5.71 9.39
C GLU A 41 -5.50 6.25 8.24
N GLU A 42 -5.17 7.41 7.68
CA GLU A 42 -5.93 7.98 6.57
C GLU A 42 -5.82 7.10 5.31
N VAL A 43 -4.60 6.66 4.97
CA VAL A 43 -4.37 5.73 3.85
C VAL A 43 -5.10 4.40 4.07
N ALA A 44 -5.10 3.89 5.30
CA ALA A 44 -5.81 2.67 5.69
C ALA A 44 -7.32 2.80 5.45
N ASN A 45 -7.92 3.94 5.84
CA ASN A 45 -9.33 4.25 5.61
C ASN A 45 -9.68 4.33 4.13
N ILE A 46 -8.87 5.03 3.32
CA ILE A 46 -9.10 5.19 1.87
C ILE A 46 -8.97 3.86 1.12
N MET A 47 -8.00 3.02 1.52
CA MET A 47 -7.68 1.77 0.83
C MET A 47 -8.44 0.56 1.37
N PHE A 48 -9.21 0.73 2.45
CA PHE A 48 -9.90 -0.33 3.16
C PHE A 48 -8.96 -1.48 3.59
N LEU A 49 -7.78 -1.12 4.10
CA LEU A 49 -6.76 -2.04 4.61
C LEU A 49 -6.47 -1.75 6.07
N SER A 50 -5.95 -2.73 6.81
CA SER A 50 -5.51 -2.46 8.19
C SER A 50 -4.30 -1.52 8.21
N PRO A 51 -4.17 -0.63 9.22
CA PRO A 51 -2.98 0.22 9.39
C PRO A 51 -1.68 -0.60 9.39
N ARG A 52 -1.69 -1.76 10.05
CA ARG A 52 -0.55 -2.70 10.04
C ARG A 52 -0.16 -3.15 8.63
N THR A 53 -1.12 -3.38 7.75
CA THR A 53 -0.88 -3.73 6.35
C THR A 53 -0.26 -2.57 5.58
N ILE A 54 -0.72 -1.34 5.81
CA ILE A 54 -0.14 -0.14 5.20
C ILE A 54 1.33 -0.01 5.60
N VAL A 55 1.63 -0.08 6.91
CA VAL A 55 3.02 -0.03 7.40
C VAL A 55 3.88 -1.11 6.75
N ALA A 56 3.39 -2.36 6.68
CA ALA A 56 4.16 -3.46 6.06
C ALA A 56 4.44 -3.21 4.56
N ILE A 57 3.49 -2.61 3.84
CA ILE A 57 3.67 -2.22 2.42
C ILE A 57 4.70 -1.10 2.26
N LEU A 58 4.64 -0.07 3.11
CA LEU A 58 5.55 1.07 3.08
C LEU A 58 6.97 0.68 3.48
N SER A 59 7.13 -0.21 4.47
CA SER A 59 8.44 -0.68 4.93
C SER A 59 9.02 -1.83 4.10
N PHE A 60 8.39 -2.23 3.00
CA PHE A 60 8.81 -3.37 2.16
C PHE A 60 9.04 -4.67 2.94
N GLN A 61 8.29 -4.90 4.02
CA GLN A 61 8.49 -6.07 4.88
C GLN A 61 7.67 -7.27 4.40
N GLY A 62 8.17 -8.49 4.66
CA GLY A 62 7.46 -9.73 4.35
C GLY A 62 7.17 -9.91 2.85
N GLY A 63 5.95 -10.33 2.52
CA GLY A 63 5.50 -10.55 1.12
C GLY A 63 5.25 -9.27 0.30
N TYR A 64 5.60 -8.10 0.84
CA TYR A 64 5.45 -6.80 0.18
C TYR A 64 6.76 -6.24 -0.38
N ALA A 65 7.88 -6.93 -0.16
CA ALA A 65 9.12 -6.70 -0.90
C ALA A 65 8.89 -7.14 -2.36
N GLU A 66 8.82 -6.16 -3.26
CA GLU A 66 8.83 -6.44 -4.70
C GLU A 66 10.24 -6.93 -5.07
N LYS A 67 10.32 -8.15 -5.63
CA LYS A 67 11.52 -8.68 -6.30
C LYS A 67 11.53 -8.23 -7.75
#